data_AF-Q7V739-F1
#
_entry.id   AF-Q7V739-F1
#
_cell.length_a   1.000
_cell.length_b   1.000
_cell.length_c   1.000
_cell.angle_alpha   90.00
_cell.angle_beta   90.00
_cell.angle_gamma   90.00
#
_symmetry.space_group_name_H-M   'P 1'
#
loop_
_entity.id
_entity.type
_entity.pdbx_description
1 polymer ?
#
loop_
_entity_poly.entity_id
_entity_poly.type
_entity_poly.pdbx_seq_one_letter_code
_entity_poly.pdbx_strand_id
1 'polypeptide(L)'
;MTTSPVWVPEAVAGEQLAMKPSTLRAMRRRRRIRPGVDWIYSTGGKHGSVLYNVPSIIELQMQRTIQIARQEDQKRQTEAEGNRLAIETYDEPDSVTPTGSEA
;
A
#
# COMPACT_ATOMS: atom_id res chain seq x y z
N MET A 1 7.98 22.79 -7.90
CA MET A 1 7.42 23.30 -9.16
C MET A 1 5.99 22.79 -9.26
N THR A 2 5.00 23.69 -9.25
CA THR A 2 3.58 23.31 -9.36
C THR A 2 3.26 23.19 -10.83
N THR A 3 3.47 22.00 -11.40
CA THR A 3 3.06 21.73 -12.78
C THR A 3 1.53 21.79 -12.82
N SER A 4 0.97 22.66 -13.67
CA SER A 4 -0.47 22.72 -13.89
C SER A 4 -0.98 21.32 -14.24
N PRO A 5 -2.11 20.88 -13.65
CA PRO A 5 -2.63 19.54 -13.89
C PRO A 5 -2.94 19.35 -15.36
N VAL A 6 -2.30 18.36 -15.98
CA VAL A 6 -2.59 17.94 -17.35
C VAL A 6 -3.77 16.97 -17.28
N TRP A 7 -4.95 17.47 -17.64
CA TRP A 7 -6.19 16.70 -17.66
C TRP A 7 -6.30 15.91 -18.95
N VAL A 8 -6.33 14.58 -18.86
CA VAL A 8 -6.35 13.69 -20.04
C VAL A 8 -7.59 12.80 -20.08
N PRO A 9 -8.08 12.40 -21.27
CA PRO A 9 -9.17 11.45 -21.42
C PRO A 9 -8.86 10.07 -20.84
N GLU A 10 -9.91 9.28 -20.58
CA GLU A 10 -9.79 7.96 -19.93
C GLU A 10 -8.85 6.97 -20.65
N ALA A 11 -8.87 6.93 -21.98
CA ALA A 11 -8.00 6.03 -22.76
C ALA A 11 -6.51 6.38 -22.56
N VAL A 12 -6.17 7.66 -22.71
CA VAL A 12 -4.82 8.19 -22.52
C VAL A 12 -4.36 8.01 -21.07
N ALA A 13 -5.23 8.28 -20.09
CA ALA A 13 -4.94 8.03 -18.69
C ALA A 13 -4.64 6.56 -18.41
N GLY A 14 -5.41 5.65 -19.02
CA GLY A 14 -5.21 4.22 -18.92
C GLY A 14 -3.85 3.79 -19.46
N GLU A 15 -3.47 4.28 -20.64
CA GLU A 15 -2.15 4.01 -21.23
C GLU A 15 -1.00 4.51 -20.34
N GLN A 16 -1.07 5.78 -19.89
CA GLN A 16 -0.01 6.37 -19.06
C GLN A 16 0.14 5.70 -17.69
N LEU A 17 -0.97 5.25 -17.11
CA LEU A 17 -0.96 4.54 -15.82
C LEU A 17 -0.70 3.03 -15.97
N ALA A 18 -0.57 2.52 -17.20
CA ALA A 18 -0.57 1.10 -17.51
C ALA A 18 -1.78 0.35 -16.90
N MET A 19 -2.96 0.97 -16.92
CA MET A 19 -4.21 0.45 -16.38
C MET A 19 -5.30 0.34 -17.44
N LYS A 20 -6.11 -0.71 -17.35
CA LYS A 20 -7.33 -0.80 -18.16
C LYS A 20 -8.28 0.37 -17.83
N PRO A 21 -8.95 0.99 -18.82
CA PRO A 21 -9.98 2.01 -18.58
C PRO A 21 -11.07 1.56 -17.60
N SER A 22 -11.45 0.27 -17.62
CA SER A 22 -12.41 -0.30 -16.67
C SER A 22 -11.93 -0.22 -15.22
N THR A 23 -10.63 -0.37 -14.97
CA THR A 23 -10.02 -0.22 -13.65
C THR A 23 -10.13 1.23 -13.16
N LEU A 24 -9.83 2.21 -14.01
CA LEU A 24 -10.00 3.64 -13.68
C LEU A 24 -11.46 3.97 -13.34
N ARG A 25 -12.41 3.48 -14.14
CA ARG A 25 -13.84 3.65 -13.85
C ARG A 25 -14.23 3.01 -12.51
N ALA A 26 -13.72 1.82 -12.21
CA ALA A 26 -13.98 1.15 -10.94
C ALA A 26 -13.39 1.93 -9.76
N MET A 27 -12.14 2.41 -9.88
CA MET A 27 -11.51 3.26 -8.86
C MET A 27 -12.31 4.52 -8.59
N ARG A 28 -12.79 5.19 -9.66
CA ARG A 28 -13.66 6.37 -9.56
C ARG A 28 -14.96 6.07 -8.84
N ARG A 29 -15.70 5.04 -9.29
CA ARG A 29 -17.00 4.65 -8.69
C ARG A 29 -16.86 4.26 -7.22
N ARG A 30 -15.76 3.58 -6.86
CA ARG A 30 -15.43 3.17 -5.49
C ARG A 30 -14.77 4.28 -4.66
N ARG A 31 -14.71 5.52 -5.17
CA ARG A 31 -14.11 6.68 -4.49
C ARG A 31 -12.66 6.46 -4.04
N ARG A 32 -11.93 5.59 -4.74
CA ARG A 32 -10.50 5.35 -4.50
C ARG A 32 -9.61 6.45 -5.06
N ILE A 33 -10.15 7.32 -5.89
CA ILE A 33 -9.53 8.54 -6.42
C ILE A 33 -10.46 9.72 -6.17
N ARG A 34 -9.88 10.88 -5.88
CA ARG A 34 -10.54 12.07 -5.33
C ARG A 34 -11.17 12.91 -6.46
N PRO A 35 -12.46 13.26 -6.39
CA PRO A 35 -13.07 14.20 -7.33
C PRO A 35 -12.45 15.59 -7.20
N GLY A 36 -12.26 16.31 -8.31
CA GLY A 36 -11.66 17.64 -8.33
C GLY A 36 -10.13 17.67 -8.24
N VAL A 37 -9.51 16.57 -7.83
CA VAL A 37 -8.05 16.45 -7.71
C VAL A 37 -7.52 15.44 -8.72
N ASP A 38 -8.05 14.22 -8.66
CA ASP A 38 -7.59 13.08 -9.48
C ASP A 38 -8.43 12.90 -10.75
N TRP A 39 -9.66 13.41 -10.75
CA TRP A 39 -10.54 13.40 -11.92
C TRP A 39 -11.59 14.51 -11.88
N ILE A 40 -12.06 14.93 -13.05
CA ILE A 40 -13.11 15.94 -13.23
C ILE A 40 -14.08 15.56 -14.36
N TYR A 41 -15.27 16.16 -14.36
CA TYR A 41 -16.11 16.20 -15.56
C TYR A 41 -15.64 17.33 -16.47
N SER A 42 -15.36 17.00 -17.74
CA SER A 42 -14.91 17.96 -18.76
C SER A 42 -15.84 19.16 -18.92
N THR A 43 -17.15 18.95 -18.75
CA THR A 43 -18.18 19.99 -18.89
C THR A 43 -18.70 20.50 -17.53
N GLY A 44 -18.14 20.03 -16.41
CA GLY A 44 -18.68 20.30 -15.07
C GLY A 44 -19.98 19.56 -14.71
N GLY A 45 -20.63 18.90 -15.68
CA GLY A 45 -21.87 18.14 -15.47
C GLY A 45 -21.64 16.63 -15.35
N LYS A 46 -22.51 15.95 -14.57
CA LYS A 46 -22.42 14.50 -14.30
C LYS A 46 -22.50 13.58 -15.55
N HIS A 47 -23.02 14.12 -16.65
CA HIS A 47 -23.16 13.43 -17.94
C HIS A 47 -22.00 13.72 -18.91
N GLY A 48 -21.09 14.62 -18.56
CA GLY A 48 -19.94 14.94 -19.39
C GLY A 48 -18.88 13.84 -19.39
N SER A 49 -18.01 13.87 -20.39
CA SER A 49 -16.81 13.04 -20.44
C SER A 49 -15.94 13.29 -19.21
N VAL A 50 -15.26 12.25 -18.74
CA VAL A 50 -14.39 12.35 -17.56
C VAL A 50 -12.94 12.50 -17.99
N LEU A 51 -12.25 13.44 -17.35
CA LEU A 51 -10.81 13.66 -17.49
C LEU A 51 -10.12 13.26 -16.19
N TYR A 52 -8.88 12.78 -16.31
CA TYR A 52 -8.07 12.32 -15.20
C TYR A 52 -6.78 13.13 -15.10
N ASN A 53 -6.33 13.36 -13.86
CA ASN A 53 -5.03 13.93 -13.55
C ASN A 53 -4.08 12.79 -13.21
N VAL A 54 -3.31 12.36 -14.21
CA VAL A 54 -2.39 11.22 -14.08
C VAL A 54 -1.33 11.46 -12.98
N PRO A 55 -0.64 12.61 -12.94
CA PRO A 55 0.32 12.90 -11.86
C PRO A 55 -0.25 12.73 -10.45
N SER A 56 -1.45 13.25 -10.16
CA SER A 56 -2.02 13.16 -8.81
C SER A 56 -2.46 11.73 -8.45
N ILE A 57 -2.89 10.95 -9.44
CA ILE A 57 -3.20 9.53 -9.26
C ILE A 57 -1.92 8.74 -8.93
N ILE A 58 -0.81 9.04 -9.60
CA ILE A 58 0.50 8.41 -9.31
C ILE A 58 0.92 8.75 -7.88
N GLU A 59 0.88 10.02 -7.50
CA GLU A 59 1.23 10.46 -6.15
C GLU A 59 0.39 9.75 -5.08
N LEU A 60 -0.93 9.66 -5.29
CA LEU A 60 -1.82 8.93 -4.38
C LEU A 60 -1.45 7.45 -4.28
N GLN A 61 -1.09 6.81 -5.39
CA GLN A 61 -0.66 5.41 -5.37
C GLN A 61 0.67 5.24 -4.67
N MET A 62 1.64 6.13 -4.89
CA MET A 62 2.92 6.12 -4.19
C MET A 62 2.72 6.20 -2.67
N GLN A 63 1.90 7.14 -2.20
CA GLN A 63 1.59 7.28 -0.77
C GLN A 63 0.98 6.00 -0.17
N ARG A 64 0.04 5.38 -0.89
CA ARG A 64 -0.56 4.10 -0.47
C ARG A 64 0.46 2.97 -0.43
N THR A 65 1.32 2.86 -1.44
CA THR A 65 2.38 1.85 -1.49
C THR A 65 3.34 2.02 -0.32
N ILE A 66 3.76 3.25 -0.02
CA ILE A 66 4.61 3.55 1.14
C ILE A 66 3.93 3.11 2.44
N GLN A 67 2.64 3.40 2.60
CA GLN A 67 1.88 3.00 3.79
C GLN A 67 1.81 1.47 3.93
N ILE A 68 1.49 0.77 2.83
CA ILE A 68 1.40 -0.70 2.82
C ILE A 68 2.78 -1.31 3.15
N ALA A 69 3.85 -0.84 2.50
CA ALA A 69 5.19 -1.35 2.74
C ALA A 69 5.62 -1.15 4.21
N ARG A 70 5.32 0.01 4.81
CA ARG A 70 5.59 0.26 6.23
C ARG A 70 4.82 -0.68 7.15
N GLN A 71 3.56 -0.97 6.83
CA GLN A 71 2.75 -1.93 7.61
C GLN A 71 3.31 -3.35 7.50
N GLU A 72 3.78 -3.75 6.32
CA GLU A 72 4.42 -5.05 6.10
C GLU A 72 5.77 -5.16 6.84
N ASP A 73 6.56 -4.09 6.86
CA ASP A 73 7.82 -4.05 7.61
C ASP A 73 7.58 -4.13 9.12
N GLN A 74 6.59 -3.40 9.65
CA GLN A 74 6.19 -3.49 11.05
C GLN A 74 5.72 -4.89 11.43
N LYS A 75 4.89 -5.52 10.58
CA LYS A 75 4.44 -6.89 10.79
C LYS A 75 5.61 -7.87 10.86
N ARG A 76 6.59 -7.73 9.95
CA ARG A 76 7.81 -8.55 9.95
C ARG A 76 8.66 -8.34 11.21
N GLN A 77 8.74 -7.12 11.73
CA GLN A 77 9.46 -6.84 12.98
C GLN A 77 8.76 -7.47 14.18
N THR A 78 7.43 -7.34 14.29
CA THR A 78 6.66 -7.97 15.38
C THR A 78 6.73 -9.49 15.33
N GLU A 79 6.67 -10.10 14.13
CA GLU A 79 6.85 -11.55 13.96
C GLU A 79 8.28 -11.99 14.35
N ALA A 80 9.30 -11.20 14.00
CA ALA A 80 10.68 -11.50 14.40
C ALA A 80 10.90 -11.36 15.91
N GLU A 81 10.32 -10.35 16.57
CA GLU A 81 10.37 -10.18 18.03
C GLU A 81 9.60 -11.29 18.75
N GLY A 82 8.43 -11.66 18.26
CA GLY A 82 7.66 -12.79 18.79
C GLY A 82 8.43 -14.11 18.69
N ASN A 83 9.11 -14.34 17.55
CA ASN A 83 9.97 -15.52 17.38
C ASN A 83 11.21 -15.48 18.29
N ARG A 84 11.82 -14.31 18.52
CA ARG A 84 12.95 -14.19 19.46
C ARG A 84 12.53 -14.50 20.89
N LEU A 85 11.40 -13.94 21.35
CA LEU A 85 10.85 -14.22 22.67
C LEU A 85 10.47 -15.70 22.85
N ALA A 86 9.95 -16.34 21.79
CA ALA A 86 9.64 -17.77 21.81
C ALA A 86 10.90 -18.64 21.92
N ILE A 87 12.03 -18.23 21.34
CA ILE A 87 13.31 -18.94 21.44
C ILE A 87 13.94 -18.75 22.82
N GLU A 88 13.91 -17.55 23.40
CA GLU A 88 14.43 -17.30 24.78
C GLU A 88 13.60 -18.01 25.87
N THR A 89 12.34 -18.35 25.61
CA THR A 89 11.51 -19.10 26.57
C THR A 89 11.86 -20.59 26.62
N TYR A 90 12.68 -21.09 25.68
CA TYR A 90 13.11 -22.49 25.57
C TYR A 90 14.55 -22.73 26.05
N ASP A 91 15.07 -21.93 26.99
CA ASP A 91 16.29 -22.33 27.72
C ASP A 91 15.93 -23.45 28.73
N GLU A 92 16.63 -24.57 28.58
CA GLU A 92 16.33 -25.89 29.17
C GLU A 92 16.22 -25.90 30.71
N PRO A 93 15.43 -26.80 31.31
CA PRO A 93 15.51 -27.06 32.74
C PRO A 93 16.89 -27.64 33.10
N ASP A 94 17.57 -26.97 34.03
CA ASP A 94 18.76 -27.45 34.74
C ASP A 94 18.63 -28.93 35.13
N SER A 95 19.30 -29.81 34.40
CA SER A 95 19.58 -31.18 34.86
C SER A 95 21.01 -31.22 35.40
N VAL A 96 21.23 -30.49 36.50
CA VAL A 96 22.40 -30.68 37.37
C VAL A 96 22.04 -31.73 38.42
N THR A 97 22.55 -32.94 38.26
CA THR A 97 22.76 -33.84 39.40
C THR A 97 24.27 -34.10 39.54
N PRO A 98 24.90 -33.68 40.65
CA PRO A 98 26.35 -33.83 40.83
C PRO A 98 26.74 -35.24 41.31
N THR A 99 27.81 -35.73 40.67
CA THR A 99 28.97 -36.48 41.21
C THR A 99 28.79 -37.51 42.35
N GLY A 100 28.97 -38.79 41.99
CA GLY A 100 29.89 -39.77 42.60
C GLY A 100 29.67 -40.28 44.04
N SER A 101 29.71 -41.61 44.22
CA SER A 101 30.47 -42.28 45.31
C SER A 101 30.50 -43.80 45.08
N GLU A 102 31.66 -44.39 45.31
CA GLU A 102 32.00 -45.82 45.30
C GLU A 102 31.13 -46.70 46.20
N ALA A 103 30.97 -47.97 45.79
CA ALA A 103 31.08 -49.15 46.66
C ALA A 103 31.33 -50.40 45.81
#